data_AF-A0A522NWU7-F1
#
_entry.id   AF-A0A522NWU7-F1
#
_cell.length_a   1.000
_cell.length_b   1.000
_cell.length_c   1.000
_cell.angle_alpha   90.00
_cell.angle_beta   90.00
_cell.angle_gamma   90.00
#
_symmetry.space_group_name_H-M   'P 1'
#
loop_
_entity.id
_entity.type
_entity.pdbx_description
1 polymer ?
#
loop_
_entity_poly.entity_id
_entity_poly.type
_entity_poly.pdbx_seq_one_letter_code
_entity_poly.pdbx_strand_id
1 'polypeptide(L)'
;MTVFVGILGVIVGAMLQVARDQWQQRREQKAKLRTAVRLVTSDLYVAKAIVAPISATGSWGPEQDVLPTTNLAEQAGVLAAGLSTHDWKLFEGALLGIQHINRIRARLEQSGGTFTEYELKRAAAIHDHVVLTIDAFEQALGGAPEIAAPSHPAIADRLGEVQ
;
A
#
# COMPACT_ATOMS: atom_id res chain seq x y z
N MET A 1 12.99 34.97 -42.40
CA MET A 1 13.12 33.53 -42.07
C MET A 1 13.54 33.31 -40.61
N THR A 2 12.94 34.01 -39.63
CA THR A 2 13.35 33.95 -38.20
C THR A 2 12.21 33.56 -37.26
N VAL A 3 10.95 33.65 -37.71
CA VAL A 3 9.76 33.35 -36.88
C VAL A 3 9.58 31.85 -36.65
N PHE A 4 9.97 31.00 -37.60
CA PHE A 4 9.82 29.54 -37.50
C PHE A 4 10.76 28.89 -36.47
N VAL A 5 11.97 29.43 -36.27
CA VAL A 5 12.92 28.92 -35.26
C VAL A 5 12.42 29.23 -33.84
N GLY A 6 11.77 30.38 -33.64
CA GLY A 6 11.15 30.74 -32.36
C GLY A 6 9.95 29.85 -31.99
N ILE A 7 9.08 29.55 -32.95
CA ILE A 7 7.91 28.67 -32.73
C ILE A 7 8.35 27.23 -32.43
N LEU A 8 9.35 26.70 -33.16
CA LEU A 8 9.88 25.37 -32.90
C LEU A 8 10.48 25.24 -31.49
N GLY A 9 11.22 26.26 -31.03
CA GLY A 9 11.79 26.31 -29.69
C GLY A 9 10.73 26.30 -28.58
N VAL A 10 9.59 26.98 -28.79
CA VAL A 10 8.46 26.98 -27.84
C VAL A 10 7.77 25.62 -27.77
N ILE A 11 7.60 24.93 -28.91
CA ILE A 11 7.00 23.58 -28.95
C ILE A 11 7.89 22.57 -28.22
N VAL A 12 9.19 22.60 -28.46
CA VAL A 12 10.16 21.72 -27.77
C VAL A 12 10.23 22.03 -26.28
N GLY A 13 10.23 23.31 -25.90
CA GLY A 13 10.19 23.74 -24.50
C GLY A 13 8.92 23.28 -23.76
N ALA A 14 7.76 23.39 -24.40
CA ALA A 14 6.49 22.92 -23.87
C ALA A 14 6.45 21.39 -23.74
N MET A 15 6.95 20.64 -24.72
CA MET A 15 7.05 19.19 -24.65
C MET A 15 7.97 18.71 -23.51
N LEU A 16 9.11 19.39 -23.30
CA LEU A 16 10.02 19.08 -22.20
C LEU A 16 9.40 19.37 -20.83
N GLN A 17 8.58 20.43 -20.70
CA GLN A 17 7.81 20.68 -19.48
C GLN A 17 6.77 19.59 -19.22
N VAL A 18 5.97 19.24 -20.23
CA VAL A 18 4.96 18.17 -20.11
C VAL A 18 5.61 16.83 -19.73
N ALA A 19 6.75 16.50 -20.34
CA ALA A 19 7.49 15.28 -20.00
C ALA A 19 8.00 15.30 -18.55
N ARG A 20 8.50 16.45 -18.06
CA ARG A 20 8.96 16.61 -16.68
C ARG A 20 7.81 16.47 -15.69
N ASP A 21 6.69 17.15 -15.95
CA ASP A 21 5.51 17.12 -15.09
C ASP A 21 4.92 15.71 -15.00
N GLN A 22 4.84 15.00 -16.12
CA GLN A 22 4.37 13.62 -16.15
C GLN A 22 5.30 12.68 -15.36
N TRP A 23 6.62 12.90 -15.43
CA TRP A 23 7.58 12.09 -14.67
C TRP A 23 7.49 12.36 -13.17
N GLN A 24 7.34 13.62 -12.78
CA GLN A 24 7.18 14.01 -11.39
C GLN A 24 5.86 13.48 -10.81
N GLN A 25 4.76 13.58 -11.54
CA GLN A 25 3.46 13.00 -11.15
C GLN A 25 3.56 11.49 -10.91
N ARG A 26 4.26 10.75 -11.79
CA ARG A 26 4.48 9.30 -11.61
C ARG A 26 5.31 9.01 -10.37
N ARG A 27 6.34 9.81 -10.07
CA ARG A 27 7.15 9.66 -8.84
C ARG A 27 6.32 9.91 -7.59
N GLU A 28 5.53 10.98 -7.58
CA GLU A 28 4.65 11.32 -6.47
C GLU A 28 3.58 10.26 -6.24
N GLN A 29 2.95 9.74 -7.31
CA GLN A 29 2.00 8.63 -7.23
C GLN A 29 2.64 7.37 -6.65
N LYS A 30 3.86 7.01 -7.10
CA LYS A 30 4.59 5.87 -6.54
C LYS A 30 4.94 6.05 -5.06
N ALA A 31 5.34 7.27 -4.66
CA ALA A 31 5.64 7.58 -3.26
C ALA A 31 4.38 7.49 -2.39
N LYS A 32 3.26 8.07 -2.85
CA LYS A 32 1.96 7.99 -2.17
C LYS A 32 1.49 6.54 -2.03
N LEU A 33 1.58 5.75 -3.11
CA LEU A 33 1.24 4.33 -3.08
C LEU A 33 2.11 3.57 -2.07
N ARG A 34 3.43 3.78 -2.06
CA ARG A 34 4.34 3.13 -1.12
C ARG A 34 3.99 3.47 0.33
N THR A 35 3.69 4.74 0.62
CA THR A 35 3.27 5.16 1.96
C THR A 35 1.94 4.52 2.35
N ALA A 36 0.95 4.52 1.45
CA ALA A 36 -0.35 3.89 1.65
C ALA A 36 -0.19 2.38 1.95
N VAL A 37 0.60 1.67 1.14
CA VAL A 37 0.88 0.24 1.33
C VAL A 37 1.55 -0.01 2.68
N ARG A 38 2.53 0.80 3.10
CA ARG A 38 3.17 0.65 4.41
C ARG A 38 2.21 0.85 5.58
N LEU A 39 1.41 1.90 5.54
CA LEU A 39 0.42 2.19 6.59
C LEU A 39 -0.60 1.06 6.70
N VAL A 40 -1.16 0.64 5.56
CA VAL A 40 -2.13 -0.45 5.52
C VAL A 40 -1.52 -1.78 5.95
N THR A 41 -0.28 -2.08 5.56
CA THR A 41 0.40 -3.32 5.99
C THR A 41 0.54 -3.37 7.51
N SER A 42 0.85 -2.25 8.16
CA SER A 42 0.90 -2.15 9.63
C SER A 42 -0.45 -2.50 10.26
N ASP A 43 -1.54 -1.97 9.73
CA ASP A 43 -2.89 -2.25 10.23
C ASP A 43 -3.35 -3.70 9.95
N LEU A 44 -2.95 -4.27 8.81
CA LEU A 44 -3.19 -5.67 8.49
C LEU A 44 -2.44 -6.60 9.43
N TYR A 45 -1.24 -6.23 9.90
CA TYR A 45 -0.51 -7.00 10.92
C TYR A 45 -1.24 -7.02 12.26
N VAL A 46 -1.81 -5.88 12.69
CA VAL A 46 -2.68 -5.82 13.87
C VAL A 46 -3.90 -6.72 13.68
N ALA A 47 -4.53 -6.64 12.50
CA ALA A 47 -5.67 -7.51 12.21
C ALA A 47 -5.31 -8.99 12.23
N LYS A 48 -4.17 -9.38 11.67
CA LYS A 48 -3.65 -10.76 11.73
C LYS A 48 -3.51 -11.22 13.18
N ALA A 49 -2.89 -10.41 14.04
CA ALA A 49 -2.67 -10.73 15.45
C ALA A 49 -3.99 -10.94 16.22
N ILE A 50 -5.00 -10.10 15.98
CA ILE A 50 -6.30 -10.17 16.65
C ILE A 50 -7.18 -11.29 16.10
N VAL A 51 -7.14 -11.56 14.79
CA VAL A 51 -8.02 -12.57 14.17
C VAL A 51 -7.50 -14.00 14.38
N ALA A 52 -6.18 -14.18 14.52
CA ALA A 52 -5.58 -15.48 14.81
C ALA A 52 -6.20 -16.21 16.02
N PRO A 53 -6.29 -15.63 17.23
CA PRO A 53 -6.91 -16.30 18.38
C PRO A 53 -8.41 -16.55 18.18
N ILE A 54 -9.14 -15.65 17.50
CA ILE A 54 -10.56 -15.85 17.20
C ILE A 54 -10.74 -17.12 16.35
N SER A 55 -9.90 -17.30 15.34
CA SER A 55 -9.95 -18.48 14.47
C SER A 55 -9.57 -19.77 15.19
N ALA A 56 -8.67 -19.72 16.16
CA ALA A 56 -8.12 -20.89 16.85
C ALA A 56 -8.98 -21.35 18.04
N THR A 57 -9.46 -20.41 18.87
CA THR A 57 -10.11 -20.72 20.15
C THR A 57 -11.49 -20.09 20.28
N GLY A 58 -11.92 -19.29 19.30
CA GLY A 58 -13.19 -18.57 19.37
C GLY A 58 -13.24 -17.51 20.47
N SER A 59 -12.09 -17.14 21.01
CA SER A 59 -11.95 -16.08 22.00
C SER A 59 -11.24 -14.89 21.38
N TRP A 60 -11.69 -13.70 21.75
CA TRP A 60 -10.87 -12.51 21.58
C TRP A 60 -9.57 -12.71 22.36
N GLY A 61 -8.44 -12.38 21.74
CA GLY A 61 -7.15 -12.39 22.44
C GLY A 61 -7.14 -11.40 23.61
N PRO A 62 -6.03 -11.32 24.37
CA PRO A 62 -5.87 -10.29 25.40
C PRO A 62 -5.95 -8.87 24.82
N GLU A 63 -5.67 -8.73 23.52
CA GLU A 63 -5.86 -7.52 22.73
C GLU A 63 -7.37 -7.31 22.48
N GLN A 64 -8.02 -6.54 23.36
CA GLN A 64 -9.43 -6.17 23.22
C GLN A 64 -9.62 -4.95 22.30
N ASP A 65 -8.67 -4.63 21.43
CA ASP A 65 -8.75 -3.43 20.59
C ASP A 65 -9.65 -3.66 19.36
N VAL A 66 -10.39 -2.62 18.98
CA VAL A 66 -11.20 -2.62 17.76
C VAL A 66 -10.26 -2.74 16.57
N LEU A 67 -10.59 -3.61 15.60
CA LEU A 67 -9.72 -3.77 14.44
C LEU A 67 -9.64 -2.45 13.66
N PRO A 68 -8.43 -2.04 13.23
CA PRO A 68 -8.23 -0.78 12.52
C PRO A 68 -8.95 -0.82 11.17
N THR A 69 -9.94 0.04 10.98
CA THR A 69 -10.65 0.19 9.68
C THR A 69 -10.50 1.57 9.07
N THR A 70 -10.19 2.59 9.86
CA THR A 70 -10.16 3.99 9.42
C THR A 70 -9.08 4.22 8.37
N ASN A 71 -7.83 3.94 8.70
CA ASN A 71 -6.71 4.06 7.77
C ASN A 71 -6.88 3.17 6.53
N LEU A 72 -7.39 1.94 6.69
CA LEU A 72 -7.67 1.05 5.56
C LEU A 72 -8.64 1.71 4.57
N ALA A 73 -9.75 2.27 5.07
CA ALA A 73 -10.74 2.94 4.24
C ALA A 73 -10.20 4.25 3.64
N GLU A 74 -9.44 5.04 4.40
CA GLU A 74 -8.85 6.30 3.93
C GLU A 74 -7.84 6.09 2.80
N GLN A 75 -7.03 5.03 2.87
CA GLN A 75 -6.04 4.71 1.83
C GLN A 75 -6.63 3.95 0.64
N ALA A 76 -7.88 3.47 0.72
CA ALA A 76 -8.52 2.65 -0.32
C ALA A 76 -8.50 3.33 -1.70
N GLY A 77 -8.73 4.65 -1.76
CA GLY A 77 -8.69 5.39 -3.03
C GLY A 77 -7.29 5.43 -3.67
N VAL A 78 -6.24 5.60 -2.85
CA VAL A 78 -4.84 5.60 -3.30
C VAL A 78 -4.42 4.20 -3.75
N LEU A 79 -4.84 3.17 -3.01
CA LEU A 79 -4.57 1.77 -3.33
C LEU A 79 -5.29 1.33 -4.59
N ALA A 80 -6.57 1.66 -4.77
CA ALA A 80 -7.35 1.33 -5.97
C ALA A 80 -6.72 1.90 -7.25
N ALA A 81 -6.13 3.10 -7.17
CA ALA A 81 -5.48 3.74 -8.30
C ALA A 81 -4.07 3.18 -8.59
N GLY A 82 -3.40 2.60 -7.59
CA GLY A 82 -1.98 2.23 -7.69
C GLY A 82 -1.69 0.73 -7.71
N LEU A 83 -2.59 -0.11 -7.19
CA LEU A 83 -2.42 -1.56 -7.15
C LEU A 83 -2.85 -2.23 -8.46
N SER A 84 -2.34 -3.44 -8.69
CA SER A 84 -2.91 -4.31 -9.71
C SER A 84 -4.34 -4.71 -9.33
N THR A 85 -5.15 -5.12 -10.31
CA THR A 85 -6.52 -5.61 -10.03
C THR A 85 -6.52 -6.81 -9.08
N HIS A 86 -5.49 -7.65 -9.12
CA HIS A 86 -5.36 -8.79 -8.22
C HIS A 86 -5.11 -8.34 -6.78
N ASP A 87 -4.09 -7.50 -6.56
CA ASP A 87 -3.73 -7.02 -5.21
C ASP A 87 -4.82 -6.14 -4.61
N TRP A 88 -5.52 -5.36 -5.45
CA TRP A 88 -6.69 -4.60 -5.03
C TRP A 88 -7.79 -5.51 -4.47
N LYS A 89 -8.11 -6.62 -5.16
CA LYS A 89 -9.15 -7.56 -4.69
C LYS A 89 -8.77 -8.25 -3.39
N LEU A 90 -7.49 -8.57 -3.20
CA LEU A 90 -6.98 -9.11 -1.93
C LEU A 90 -7.17 -8.09 -0.79
N PHE A 91 -6.81 -6.83 -1.04
CA PHE A 91 -7.01 -5.76 -0.08
C PHE A 91 -8.49 -5.51 0.24
N GLU A 92 -9.33 -5.41 -0.78
CA GLU A 92 -10.78 -5.22 -0.63
C GLU A 92 -11.42 -6.36 0.17
N GLY A 93 -11.03 -7.61 -0.11
CA GLY A 93 -11.48 -8.77 0.64
C GLY A 93 -11.04 -8.73 2.11
N ALA A 94 -9.80 -8.34 2.39
CA ALA A 94 -9.28 -8.19 3.74
C ALA A 94 -10.02 -7.09 4.52
N LEU A 95 -10.25 -5.93 3.90
CA LEU A 95 -11.02 -4.82 4.50
C LEU A 95 -12.45 -5.25 4.85
N LEU A 96 -13.16 -5.89 3.92
CA LEU A 96 -14.52 -6.37 4.15
C LEU A 96 -14.56 -7.46 5.23
N GLY A 97 -13.55 -8.34 5.27
CA GLY A 97 -13.38 -9.36 6.31
C GLY A 97 -13.21 -8.73 7.69
N ILE A 98 -12.31 -7.77 7.83
CA ILE A 98 -12.05 -7.02 9.07
C ILE A 98 -13.34 -6.32 9.55
N GLN A 99 -14.04 -5.63 8.65
CA GLN A 99 -15.32 -4.98 8.97
C GLN A 99 -16.39 -5.99 9.42
N HIS A 100 -16.38 -7.20 8.86
CA HIS A 100 -17.29 -8.25 9.29
C HIS A 100 -16.97 -8.75 10.70
N ILE A 101 -15.69 -8.90 11.06
CA ILE A 101 -15.28 -9.28 12.41
C ILE A 101 -15.66 -8.19 13.43
N ASN A 102 -15.47 -6.91 13.11
CA ASN A 102 -15.94 -5.80 13.96
C ASN A 102 -17.47 -5.83 14.17
N ARG A 103 -18.25 -6.22 13.15
CA ARG A 103 -19.71 -6.39 13.28
C ARG A 103 -20.07 -7.57 14.18
N ILE A 104 -19.37 -8.70 14.05
CA ILE A 104 -19.57 -9.85 14.95
C ILE A 104 -19.29 -9.43 16.39
N ARG A 105 -18.18 -8.71 16.63
CA ARG A 105 -17.82 -8.18 17.94
C ARG A 105 -18.93 -7.35 18.56
N ALA A 106 -19.38 -6.32 17.84
CA ALA A 106 -20.42 -5.41 18.32
C ALA A 106 -21.72 -6.17 18.68
N ARG A 107 -22.08 -7.19 17.89
CA ARG A 107 -23.21 -8.06 18.22
C ARG A 107 -22.96 -8.85 19.50
N LEU A 108 -21.80 -9.52 19.63
CA LEU A 108 -21.49 -10.34 20.81
C LEU A 108 -21.46 -9.50 22.10
N GLU A 109 -20.95 -8.28 22.03
CA GLU A 109 -20.96 -7.31 23.14
C GLU A 109 -22.40 -6.91 23.54
N GLN A 110 -23.32 -6.80 22.57
CA GLN A 110 -24.72 -6.45 22.82
C GLN A 110 -25.55 -7.65 23.31
N SER A 111 -25.30 -8.86 22.79
CA SER A 111 -26.15 -10.03 23.05
C SER A 111 -25.57 -11.02 24.07
N GLY A 112 -24.33 -10.83 24.53
CA GLY A 112 -23.68 -11.70 25.53
C GLY A 112 -23.41 -13.13 25.06
N GLY A 113 -23.25 -13.33 23.74
CA GLY A 113 -23.10 -14.65 23.11
C GLY A 113 -21.65 -15.06 22.83
N THR A 114 -21.48 -16.22 22.18
CA THR A 114 -20.21 -16.71 21.64
C THR A 114 -20.25 -16.75 20.12
N PHE A 115 -19.09 -16.95 19.49
CA PHE A 115 -19.02 -17.21 18.06
C PHE A 115 -19.77 -18.50 17.69
N THR A 116 -20.43 -18.47 16.54
CA THR A 116 -20.97 -19.67 15.90
C THR A 116 -19.86 -20.43 15.16
N GLU A 117 -20.03 -21.73 14.91
CA GLU A 117 -19.10 -22.53 14.12
C GLU A 117 -18.84 -21.93 12.72
N TYR A 118 -19.89 -21.38 12.10
CA TYR A 118 -19.80 -20.67 10.83
C TYR A 118 -18.89 -19.45 10.90
N GLU A 119 -18.99 -18.68 11.98
CA GLU A 119 -18.19 -17.48 12.18
C GLU A 119 -16.73 -17.79 12.50
N LEU A 120 -16.46 -18.88 13.23
CA LEU A 120 -15.11 -19.37 13.44
C LEU A 120 -14.45 -19.76 12.10
N LYS A 121 -15.16 -20.54 11.28
CA LYS A 121 -14.69 -20.91 9.94
C LYS A 121 -14.45 -19.69 9.06
N ARG A 122 -15.34 -18.69 9.16
CA ARG A 122 -15.21 -17.44 8.42
C ARG A 122 -14.06 -16.58 8.94
N ALA A 123 -13.83 -16.53 10.25
CA ALA A 123 -12.69 -15.84 10.85
C ALA A 123 -11.36 -16.45 10.39
N ALA A 124 -11.26 -17.79 10.32
CA ALA A 124 -10.10 -18.47 9.75
C ALA A 124 -9.86 -18.08 8.29
N ALA A 125 -10.91 -18.08 7.45
CA ALA A 125 -10.79 -17.66 6.06
C ALA A 125 -10.38 -16.17 5.92
N ILE A 126 -10.86 -15.31 6.83
CA ILE A 126 -10.46 -13.89 6.86
C ILE A 126 -9.00 -13.74 7.29
N HIS A 127 -8.55 -14.51 8.28
CA HIS A 127 -7.15 -14.53 8.69
C HIS A 127 -6.24 -14.91 7.52
N ASP A 128 -6.55 -16.00 6.82
CA ASP A 128 -5.76 -16.45 5.67
C ASP A 128 -5.74 -15.39 4.55
N HIS A 129 -6.87 -14.73 4.32
CA HIS A 129 -6.96 -13.66 3.34
C HIS A 129 -6.11 -12.43 3.74
N VAL A 130 -6.12 -12.05 5.02
CA VAL A 130 -5.28 -10.97 5.55
C VAL A 130 -3.80 -11.31 5.38
N VAL A 131 -3.40 -12.56 5.64
CA VAL A 131 -2.01 -13.02 5.42
C VAL A 131 -1.62 -12.91 3.95
N LEU A 132 -2.47 -13.38 3.03
CA LEU A 132 -2.21 -13.26 1.59
C LEU A 132 -2.08 -11.81 1.13
N THR A 133 -2.89 -10.90 1.67
CA THR A 133 -2.80 -9.47 1.37
C THR A 133 -1.49 -8.86 1.88
N ILE A 134 -1.03 -9.24 3.08
CA ILE A 134 0.26 -8.81 3.62
C ILE A 134 1.39 -9.29 2.70
N ASP A 135 1.42 -10.57 2.32
CA ASP A 135 2.46 -11.13 1.47
C ASP A 135 2.52 -10.41 0.10
N ALA A 136 1.36 -10.13 -0.50
CA ALA A 136 1.27 -9.36 -1.75
C ALA A 136 1.81 -7.93 -1.59
N PHE A 137 1.52 -7.28 -0.47
CA PHE A 137 1.97 -5.93 -0.19
C PHE A 137 3.48 -5.88 0.09
N GLU A 138 4.01 -6.88 0.80
CA GLU A 138 5.45 -7.01 1.02
C GLU A 138 6.21 -7.27 -0.28
N GLN A 139 5.68 -8.10 -1.18
CA GLN A 139 6.25 -8.26 -2.52
C GLN A 139 6.23 -6.95 -3.31
N ALA A 140 5.13 -6.20 -3.24
CA ALA A 140 5.02 -4.89 -3.89
C ALA A 140 6.00 -3.85 -3.31
N LEU A 141 6.33 -3.95 -2.01
CA LEU A 141 7.32 -3.11 -1.34
C LEU A 141 8.77 -3.56 -1.61
N GLY A 142 9.00 -4.88 -1.67
CA GLY A 142 10.30 -5.52 -1.89
C GLY A 142 10.75 -5.53 -3.36
N GLY A 143 9.81 -5.38 -4.31
CA GLY A 143 10.09 -5.25 -5.75
C GLY A 143 10.58 -3.88 -6.21
N ALA A 144 10.86 -2.94 -5.30
CA ALA A 144 11.50 -1.68 -5.66
C ALA A 144 13.01 -1.88 -5.86
N PRO A 145 13.59 -1.45 -6.99
CA PRO A 145 15.03 -1.61 -7.22
C PRO A 145 15.80 -0.91 -6.10
N GLU A 146 16.88 -1.57 -5.67
CA GLU A 146 18.03 -0.97 -5.04
C GLU A 146 18.14 0.48 -5.50
N ILE A 147 18.14 1.41 -4.55
CA ILE A 147 18.43 2.81 -4.84
C ILE A 147 19.81 2.79 -5.48
N ALA A 148 19.87 2.82 -6.81
CA ALA A 148 21.08 3.13 -7.52
C ALA A 148 21.48 4.49 -6.95
N ALA A 149 22.48 4.45 -6.06
CA ALA A 149 23.09 5.63 -5.50
C ALA A 149 23.34 6.60 -6.66
N PRO A 150 23.10 7.90 -6.48
CA PRO A 150 23.45 8.86 -7.51
C PRO A 150 24.91 8.61 -7.87
N SER A 151 25.16 8.12 -9.08
CA SER A 151 26.50 8.07 -9.64
C SER A 151 26.93 9.52 -9.70
N HIS A 152 27.71 9.94 -8.69
CA HIS A 152 28.39 11.21 -8.68
C HIS A 152 29.09 11.35 -10.04
N PRO A 153 28.90 12.45 -10.78
CA PRO A 153 29.83 12.74 -11.85
C PRO A 153 31.20 12.89 -11.20
N ALA A 154 32.16 12.06 -11.62
CA ALA A 154 33.54 12.17 -11.23
C ALA A 154 34.08 13.55 -11.65
N ILE A 155 33.95 14.53 -10.76
CA ILE A 155 34.70 15.78 -10.81
C ILE A 155 35.93 15.56 -9.92
N ALA A 156 36.96 14.99 -10.53
CA ALA A 156 38.37 15.17 -10.20
C ALA A 156 39.13 14.12 -11.02
N ASP A 157 39.78 14.55 -12.10
CA ASP A 157 41.25 14.45 -12.21
C ASP A 157 41.69 14.83 -13.63
N ARG A 158 41.88 16.14 -13.87
CA ARG A 158 42.71 16.69 -14.95
C ARG A 158 43.24 18.06 -14.53
N LEU A 159 44.00 18.07 -13.44
CA LEU A 159 44.96 19.13 -13.15
C LEU A 159 46.24 18.44 -12.66
N GLY A 160 47.04 17.98 -13.62
CA GLY A 160 48.34 17.39 -13.35
C GLY A 160 49.01 16.95 -14.64
N GLU A 161 50.09 17.66 -14.99
CA GLU A 161 51.10 17.31 -16.00
C GLU A 161 50.63 17.49 -17.46
N VAL A 162 51.22 18.38 -18.25
CA VAL A 162 52.61 18.28 -18.74
C VAL A 162 53.23 19.67 -18.89
N GLN A 163 54.47 19.78 -18.40
CA GLN A 163 55.43 20.86 -18.66
C GLN A 163 55.84 20.92 -20.13
#